data_AF-A0A2N2MA06-F1
#
_entry.id   AF-A0A2N2MA06-F1
#
_cell.length_a   1.000
_cell.length_b   1.000
_cell.length_c   1.000
_cell.angle_alpha   90.00
_cell.angle_beta   90.00
_cell.angle_gamma   90.00
#
_symmetry.space_group_name_H-M   'P 1'
#
loop_
_entity.id
_entity.type
_entity.pdbx_description
1 polymer ?
#
loop_
_entity_poly.entity_id
_entity_poly.type
_entity_poly.pdbx_seq_one_letter_code
_entity_poly.pdbx_strand_id
1 'polypeptide(L)'
;MSLNWDIRNCTPPQIQEGEHNKHYVVCLLCLLAGVGEITEENKIEVFERIHAIEEIQGASLITPDGDVYLTQTDIDRWAGMKLNVVSMGKREFKTWLRRMQSKRKEPTKRFTRRPHEN
;
A
#
# COMPACT_ATOMS: atom_id res chain seq x y z
N MET A 1 -19.07 -7.39 1.21
CA MET A 1 -18.29 -7.60 -0.02
C MET A 1 -17.39 -8.79 0.21
N SER A 2 -17.62 -9.91 -0.48
CA SER A 2 -16.70 -11.05 -0.41
C SER A 2 -15.43 -10.70 -1.19
N LEU A 3 -14.27 -10.96 -0.60
CA LEU A 3 -13.00 -10.91 -1.30
C LEU A 3 -12.98 -12.13 -2.24
N ASN A 4 -13.48 -11.98 -3.47
CA ASN A 4 -13.36 -13.02 -4.49
C ASN A 4 -11.93 -12.99 -5.04
N TRP A 5 -10.95 -13.34 -4.21
CA TRP A 5 -9.54 -13.34 -4.54
C TRP A 5 -9.22 -14.53 -5.45
N ASP A 6 -9.12 -14.30 -6.76
CA ASP A 6 -8.66 -15.28 -7.75
C ASP A 6 -7.23 -14.95 -8.18
N ILE A 7 -6.28 -15.75 -7.68
CA ILE A 7 -4.86 -15.60 -7.94
C ILE A 7 -4.49 -15.78 -9.42
N ARG A 8 -5.35 -16.43 -10.22
CA ARG A 8 -5.11 -16.70 -11.65
C ARG A 8 -5.23 -15.45 -12.52
N ASN A 9 -5.93 -14.43 -12.02
CA ASN A 9 -6.08 -13.15 -12.71
C ASN A 9 -4.99 -12.14 -12.34
N CYS A 10 -4.14 -12.49 -11.38
CA CYS A 10 -2.93 -11.71 -11.09
C CYS A 10 -1.87 -12.10 -12.12
N THR A 11 -1.33 -11.11 -12.83
CA THR A 11 -0.14 -11.33 -13.66
C THR A 11 1.07 -10.92 -12.83
N PRO A 12 1.84 -11.88 -12.27
CA PRO A 12 3.05 -11.53 -11.56
C PRO A 12 4.07 -10.99 -12.58
N PRO A 13 4.65 -9.82 -12.33
CA PRO A 13 5.80 -9.35 -13.09
C PRO A 13 6.98 -10.31 -12.92
N GLN A 14 7.97 -10.28 -13.84
CA GLN A 14 9.20 -11.05 -13.67
C GLN A 14 9.99 -10.49 -12.48
N ILE A 15 9.98 -11.19 -11.35
CA ILE A 15 10.65 -10.77 -10.12
C ILE A 15 12.12 -11.21 -10.19
N GLN A 16 13.06 -10.28 -10.03
CA GLN A 16 14.48 -10.62 -9.86
C GLN A 16 14.72 -11.20 -8.47
N GLU A 17 15.67 -12.14 -8.37
CA GLU A 17 16.04 -12.78 -7.11
C GLU A 17 16.46 -11.73 -6.08
N GLY A 18 15.73 -11.63 -4.96
CA GLY A 18 15.92 -10.61 -3.92
C GLY A 18 14.91 -9.45 -3.91
N GLU A 19 14.09 -9.28 -4.94
CA GLU A 19 13.07 -8.20 -5.00
C GLU A 19 11.69 -8.59 -4.43
N HIS A 20 11.55 -9.82 -3.92
CA HIS A 20 10.28 -10.33 -3.38
C HIS A 20 9.65 -9.40 -2.34
N ASN A 21 10.46 -8.82 -1.44
CA ASN A 21 9.97 -7.91 -0.40
C ASN A 21 9.33 -6.64 -1.00
N LYS A 22 9.98 -6.03 -2.01
CA LYS A 22 9.43 -4.86 -2.70
C LYS A 22 8.15 -5.20 -3.45
N HIS A 23 8.11 -6.35 -4.12
CA HIS A 23 6.93 -6.81 -4.82
C HIS A 23 5.71 -6.95 -3.89
N TYR A 24 5.88 -7.65 -2.76
CA TYR A 24 4.79 -7.81 -1.79
C TYR A 24 4.30 -6.47 -1.22
N VAL A 25 5.23 -5.56 -0.94
CA VAL A 25 4.90 -4.23 -0.43
C VAL A 25 4.16 -3.39 -1.47
N VAL A 26 4.61 -3.39 -2.73
CA VAL A 26 3.91 -2.69 -3.82
C VAL A 26 2.50 -3.25 -4.00
N CYS A 27 2.34 -4.58 -4.01
CA CYS A 27 1.01 -5.22 -4.06
C CYS A 27 0.11 -4.75 -2.91
N LEU A 28 0.61 -4.79 -1.67
CA LEU A 28 -0.15 -4.37 -0.49
C LEU A 28 -0.57 -2.90 -0.57
N LEU A 29 0.36 -2.02 -0.97
CA LEU A 29 0.10 -0.59 -1.07
C LEU A 29 -0.85 -0.25 -2.23
N CYS A 30 -0.78 -0.98 -3.35
CA CYS A 30 -1.78 -0.87 -4.41
C CYS A 30 -3.18 -1.29 -3.93
N LEU A 31 -3.30 -2.34 -3.12
CA LEU A 31 -4.59 -2.71 -2.51
C LEU A 31 -5.13 -1.59 -1.62
N LEU A 32 -4.27 -0.97 -0.80
CA LEU A 32 -4.65 0.15 0.07
C LEU A 32 -4.99 1.42 -0.72
N ALA A 33 -4.22 1.71 -1.78
CA ALA A 33 -4.44 2.82 -2.69
C ALA A 33 -5.67 2.63 -3.60
N GLY A 34 -6.24 1.41 -3.61
CA GLY A 34 -7.34 1.02 -4.48
C GLY A 34 -6.92 1.07 -5.95
N VAL A 35 -5.79 0.45 -6.29
CA VAL A 35 -5.28 0.34 -7.65
C VAL A 35 -5.38 -1.12 -8.08
N GLY A 36 -6.22 -1.42 -9.07
CA GLY A 36 -6.38 -2.76 -9.63
C GLY A 36 -5.38 -3.10 -10.74
N GLU A 37 -4.76 -2.10 -11.36
CA GLU A 37 -3.77 -2.32 -12.41
C GLU A 37 -2.81 -1.14 -12.48
N ILE A 38 -1.52 -1.43 -12.65
CA ILE A 38 -0.51 -0.43 -12.97
C ILE A 38 -0.32 -0.46 -14.49
N THR A 39 -0.55 0.67 -15.15
CA THR A 39 -0.35 0.85 -16.60
C THR A 39 0.62 1.99 -16.85
N GLU A 40 1.13 2.10 -18.08
CA GLU A 40 2.00 3.22 -18.48
C GLU A 40 1.32 4.58 -18.29
N GLU A 41 0.00 4.64 -18.46
CA GLU A 41 -0.79 5.86 -18.36
C GLU A 41 -1.08 6.28 -16.91
N ASN A 42 -1.06 5.32 -15.96
CA ASN A 42 -1.47 5.57 -14.58
C ASN A 42 -0.34 5.44 -13.54
N LYS A 43 0.84 4.92 -13.90
CA LYS A 43 1.94 4.64 -12.96
C LYS A 43 2.36 5.85 -12.11
N ILE A 44 2.27 7.05 -12.67
CA ILE A 44 2.53 8.31 -11.93
C ILE A 44 1.49 8.49 -10.82
N GLU A 45 0.21 8.33 -11.13
CA GLU A 45 -0.87 8.41 -10.14
C GLU A 45 -0.73 7.31 -9.08
N VAL A 46 -0.35 6.10 -9.48
CA VAL A 46 -0.11 4.99 -8.54
C VAL A 46 0.97 5.37 -7.55
N PHE A 47 2.10 5.89 -8.03
CA PHE A 47 3.18 6.38 -7.17
C PHE A 47 2.71 7.48 -6.21
N GLU A 48 1.99 8.50 -6.70
CA GLU A 48 1.46 9.58 -5.87
C GLU A 48 0.56 9.06 -4.74
N ARG A 49 -0.32 8.09 -5.04
CA ARG A 49 -1.20 7.49 -4.04
C ARG A 49 -0.42 6.70 -3.00
N ILE A 50 0.56 5.92 -3.43
CA ILE A 50 1.41 5.13 -2.54
C ILE A 50 2.23 6.05 -1.62
N HIS A 51 2.88 7.06 -2.19
CA HIS A 51 3.64 8.05 -1.43
C HIS A 51 2.78 8.75 -0.38
N ALA A 52 1.55 9.15 -0.72
CA ALA A 52 0.61 9.75 0.23
C ALA A 52 0.22 8.81 1.39
N ILE A 53 0.22 7.49 1.17
CA ILE A 53 0.02 6.51 2.25
C ILE A 53 1.26 6.46 3.15
N GLU A 54 2.46 6.39 2.57
CA GLU A 54 3.72 6.36 3.31
C GLU A 54 3.95 7.63 4.15
N GLU A 55 3.53 8.80 3.66
CA GLU A 55 3.57 10.05 4.44
C GLU A 55 2.72 9.97 5.73
N ILE A 56 1.64 9.19 5.70
CA ILE A 56 0.74 9.03 6.86
C ILE A 56 1.24 7.94 7.80
N GLN A 57 1.68 6.81 7.24
CA GLN A 57 1.94 5.58 7.99
C GLN A 57 3.42 5.38 8.34
N GLY A 58 4.33 6.07 7.67
CA GLY A 58 5.77 5.78 7.70
C GLY A 58 6.19 4.93 6.50
N ALA A 59 7.50 4.71 6.36
CA ALA A 59 8.05 3.88 5.29
C ALA A 59 7.51 2.45 5.34
N SER A 60 7.21 1.88 4.17
CA SER A 60 6.65 0.53 4.08
C SER A 60 7.71 -0.57 4.07
N LEU A 61 8.98 -0.21 3.84
CA LEU A 61 10.13 -1.10 3.95
C LEU A 61 11.03 -0.59 5.07
N ILE A 62 11.46 -1.50 5.93
CA ILE A 62 12.40 -1.23 7.02
C ILE A 62 13.62 -2.12 6.82
N THR A 63 14.80 -1.52 6.85
CA THR A 63 16.09 -2.20 6.75
C THR A 63 16.90 -1.96 8.04
N PRO A 64 17.98 -2.70 8.29
CA PRO A 64 18.89 -2.40 9.39
C PRO A 64 19.46 -0.97 9.34
N ASP A 65 19.58 -0.40 8.14
CA ASP A 65 20.09 0.95 7.91
C ASP A 65 19.01 2.04 8.04
N GLY A 66 17.74 1.64 8.18
CA GLY A 66 16.61 2.53 8.43
C GLY A 66 15.43 2.35 7.48
N ASP A 67 14.59 3.37 7.46
CA ASP A 67 13.34 3.45 6.72
C ASP A 67 13.60 3.63 5.21
N VAL A 68 12.94 2.79 4.40
CA VAL A 68 13.04 2.80 2.94
C VAL A 68 11.67 3.06 2.33
N TYR A 69 11.55 4.19 1.65
CA TYR A 69 10.35 4.58 0.91
C TYR A 69 10.40 4.00 -0.50
N LEU A 70 9.23 3.70 -1.06
CA LEU A 70 9.17 3.29 -2.46
C LEU A 70 9.44 4.49 -3.36
N THR A 71 10.23 4.28 -4.40
CA THR A 71 10.51 5.29 -5.42
C THR A 71 9.59 5.13 -6.62
N GLN A 72 9.47 6.19 -7.43
CA GLN A 72 8.73 6.09 -8.69
C GLN A 72 9.33 5.02 -9.61
N THR A 73 10.65 4.88 -9.64
CA THR A 73 11.33 3.82 -10.41
C THR A 73 10.93 2.43 -9.95
N ASP A 74 10.68 2.22 -8.65
CA ASP A 74 10.16 0.95 -8.16
C ASP A 74 8.77 0.69 -8.77
N ILE A 75 7.88 1.68 -8.83
CA ILE A 75 6.54 1.55 -9.42
C ILE A 75 6.58 1.34 -10.94
N ASP A 76 7.44 2.07 -11.63
CA ASP A 76 7.60 1.98 -13.09
C ASP A 76 7.97 0.57 -13.56
N ARG A 77 8.78 -0.16 -12.76
CA ARG A 77 9.15 -1.57 -13.04
C ARG A 77 7.95 -2.53 -13.00
N TRP A 78 6.87 -2.13 -12.34
CA TRP A 78 5.68 -2.95 -12.16
C TRP A 78 4.53 -2.55 -13.10
N ALA A 79 4.80 -1.73 -14.12
CA ALA A 79 3.83 -1.50 -15.19
C ALA A 79 3.43 -2.83 -15.86
N GLY A 80 2.12 -3.02 -16.06
CA GLY A 80 1.51 -4.28 -16.48
C GLY A 80 1.05 -5.19 -15.34
N MET A 81 1.38 -4.86 -14.08
CA MET A 81 0.90 -5.63 -12.93
C MET A 81 -0.61 -5.45 -12.74
N LYS A 82 -1.34 -6.57 -12.72
CA LYS A 82 -2.78 -6.63 -12.44
C LYS A 82 -3.04 -7.26 -11.09
N LEU A 83 -3.88 -6.59 -10.31
CA LEU A 83 -4.38 -7.03 -9.02
C LEU A 83 -5.87 -7.29 -9.13
N ASN A 84 -6.33 -8.29 -8.41
CA ASN A 84 -7.74 -8.65 -8.41
C ASN A 84 -8.57 -7.78 -7.43
N VAL A 85 -8.54 -6.46 -7.66
CA VAL A 85 -9.32 -5.47 -6.92
C VAL A 85 -9.93 -4.44 -7.86
N VAL A 86 -11.10 -3.93 -7.49
CA VAL A 86 -11.75 -2.83 -8.21
C VAL A 86 -10.98 -1.54 -7.91
N SER A 87 -10.55 -0.84 -8.95
CA SER A 87 -9.86 0.43 -8.80
C SER A 87 -10.76 1.49 -8.17
N MET A 88 -10.26 2.11 -7.11
CA MET A 88 -10.87 3.22 -6.40
C MET A 88 -10.66 4.52 -7.18
N GLY A 89 -11.73 5.30 -7.37
CA GLY A 89 -11.65 6.60 -8.02
C GLY A 89 -10.89 7.64 -7.19
N LYS A 90 -10.28 8.65 -7.83
CA LYS A 90 -9.50 9.72 -7.17
C LYS A 90 -10.23 10.38 -6.01
N ARG A 91 -11.52 10.68 -6.17
CA ARG A 91 -12.36 11.32 -5.14
C ARG A 91 -12.54 10.42 -3.91
N GLU A 92 -12.75 9.13 -4.15
CA GLU A 92 -12.93 8.14 -3.10
C GLU A 92 -11.62 7.95 -2.33
N PHE A 93 -10.49 7.82 -3.05
CA PHE A 93 -9.16 7.75 -2.44
C PHE A 93 -8.87 8.98 -1.58
N LYS A 94 -9.10 10.19 -2.09
CA LYS A 94 -8.92 11.43 -1.30
C LYS A 94 -9.78 11.47 -0.04
N THR A 95 -10.99 10.92 -0.12
CA THR A 95 -11.90 10.83 1.03
C THR A 95 -11.39 9.83 2.06
N TRP A 96 -10.91 8.67 1.61
CA TRP A 96 -10.27 7.67 2.45
C TRP A 96 -9.01 8.22 3.13
N LEU A 97 -8.13 8.89 2.38
CA LEU A 97 -6.88 9.47 2.87
C LEU A 97 -7.14 10.49 4.00
N ARG A 98 -8.12 11.38 3.84
CA ARG A 98 -8.52 12.35 4.88
C ARG A 98 -8.97 11.65 6.17
N ARG A 99 -9.69 10.53 6.07
CA ARG A 99 -10.12 9.75 7.24
C ARG A 99 -8.93 9.11 7.96
N MET A 100 -7.92 8.68 7.23
CA MET A 100 -6.69 8.13 7.82
C MET A 100 -5.92 9.21 8.59
N GLN A 101 -5.80 10.40 8.02
CA GLN A 101 -5.15 11.53 8.67
C GLN A 101 -5.89 12.00 9.94
N SER A 102 -7.23 12.01 9.94
CA SER A 102 -8.01 12.43 11.10
C SER A 102 -7.88 11.46 12.28
N LYS A 103 -7.76 10.15 12.02
CA LYS A 103 -7.60 9.14 13.07
C LYS A 103 -6.25 9.23 13.80
N ARG A 104 -5.20 9.75 13.15
CA ARG A 104 -3.88 9.93 13.78
C ARG A 104 -3.87 11.04 14.84
N LYS A 105 -4.83 11.97 14.80
CA LYS A 105 -4.96 13.08 15.75
C LYS A 105 -5.68 12.69 17.05
N GLU A 106 -6.36 11.55 17.10
CA GLU A 106 -6.90 11.05 18.36
C GLU A 106 -5.75 10.41 19.17
N PRO A 107 -5.41 10.93 20.37
CA PRO A 107 -4.45 10.26 21.23
C PRO A 107 -5.02 8.88 21.53
N THR A 108 -4.29 7.84 21.12
CA THR A 108 -4.62 6.46 21.46
C THR A 108 -4.79 6.41 22.98
N LYS A 109 -6.03 6.17 23.46
CA LYS A 109 -6.25 5.93 24.89
C LYS A 109 -5.32 4.78 25.26
N ARG A 110 -4.27 5.07 26.04
CA ARG A 110 -3.33 4.07 26.53
C ARG A 110 -4.18 2.98 27.18
N PHE A 111 -4.15 1.78 26.61
CA PHE A 111 -4.65 0.59 27.29
C PHE A 111 -3.78 0.43 28.54
N THR A 112 -4.27 0.91 29.68
CA THR A 112 -3.75 0.51 30.97
C THR A 112 -4.06 -0.97 31.12
N ARG A 113 -3.04 -1.82 30.97
CA ARG A 113 -3.12 -3.23 31.38
C ARG A 113 -3.56 -3.22 32.84
N ARG A 114 -4.73 -3.79 33.14
CA ARG A 114 -5.06 -4.11 34.53
C ARG A 114 -4.04 -5.15 35.00
N PRO A 115 -3.42 -4.99 36.17
CA PRO A 115 -2.58 -6.03 36.73
C PRO A 115 -3.44 -7.28 36.92
N HIS A 116 -2.95 -8.42 36.44
CA HIS A 116 -3.49 -9.72 36.82
C HIS A 116 -3.12 -9.94 38.29
N GLU A 117 -4.11 -9.87 39.17
CA GLU A 117 -3.99 -10.34 40.54
C GLU A 117 -4.10 -11.87 40.53
N ASN A 118 -3.08 -12.53 41.09
CA ASN A 118 -3.08 -13.96 41.42
C ASN A 118 -3.56 -14.15 42.86
#